data_AF-A0A4C2EGG7-F1
#
_entry.id   AF-A0A4C2EGG7-F1
#
_cell.length_a   1.000
_cell.length_b   1.000
_cell.length_c   1.000
_cell.angle_alpha   90.00
_cell.angle_beta   90.00
_cell.angle_gamma   90.00
#
_symmetry.space_group_name_H-M   'P 1'
#
loop_
_entity.id
_entity.type
_entity.pdbx_description
1 polymer ?
#
loop_
_entity_poly.entity_id
_entity_poly.type
_entity_poly.pdbx_seq_one_letter_code
_entity_poly.pdbx_strand_id
1 'polypeptide(L)'
;MNPTDDTSDRTRRAFLGTTATLSLAALAGCAGSDSGSSSTVTESMETEEMETETMETDTMEETDTPMPPADDVPILNYALTLEHLENAFYREGLETFSDEELMNADVLASFDERVRMEVPEYLQVVGEHEAAHVAAISDTVESLHGTPIEEGEYDFGYETPSEFLAVAKALENTGVAAYAGAAPMVVDNDILGAAAGIHSVEARHASFLNLVNGDSPYPNAVDEASSMEEVLEVAGQFVTSEVDPSVYELDDDRATHDRKADDDTSDVDVLNYALTLEHLENAFYREGLETFSDDELLNADVLSSLGEDLRMTVPDRLATAGEHEAAHVAAISDTVEQLGGSPVEEAEYDFGYETPSEFLAVAKALENTGVAAYKGAAPTVSNDNVFSAAIAIHSVEARHAAFLNELNDESPFPAGVDEPQTMSEVTEIAGQFIVES
;
A
#
# COMPACT_ATOMS: atom_id res chain seq x y z
N MET A 1 -67.89 -4.92 10.90
CA MET A 1 -66.86 -3.88 10.72
C MET A 1 -65.51 -4.56 10.76
N ASN A 2 -64.70 -4.31 9.72
CA ASN A 2 -63.29 -4.63 9.43
C ASN A 2 -62.76 -6.09 9.46
N PRO A 3 -62.16 -6.54 8.33
CA PRO A 3 -61.32 -7.74 8.16
C PRO A 3 -59.81 -7.39 8.06
N THR A 4 -59.01 -8.40 7.63
CA THR A 4 -57.55 -8.51 7.26
C THR A 4 -56.64 -9.05 8.39
N ASP A 5 -56.06 -10.27 8.37
CA ASP A 5 -55.22 -11.00 7.36
C ASP A 5 -54.01 -10.13 6.94
N ASP A 6 -52.76 -10.54 6.79
CA ASP A 6 -52.04 -11.83 6.77
C ASP A 6 -50.52 -11.50 6.72
N THR A 7 -49.66 -12.48 7.03
CA THR A 7 -48.22 -12.61 6.64
C THR A 7 -47.19 -11.58 7.18
N SER A 8 -45.94 -11.90 7.47
CA SER A 8 -45.08 -13.01 7.05
C SER A 8 -43.96 -13.26 8.07
N ASP A 9 -43.63 -14.54 8.25
CA ASP A 9 -42.38 -15.04 8.81
C ASP A 9 -41.18 -14.40 8.10
N ARG A 10 -40.38 -13.59 8.82
CA ARG A 10 -39.00 -13.30 8.43
C ARG A 10 -38.09 -14.36 9.04
N THR A 11 -37.62 -15.22 8.16
CA THR A 11 -36.62 -16.26 8.36
C THR A 11 -35.38 -15.67 9.03
N ARG A 12 -35.09 -16.11 10.26
CA ARG A 12 -33.79 -15.92 10.91
C ARG A 12 -32.73 -16.65 10.09
N ARG A 13 -31.85 -15.93 9.39
CA ARG A 13 -30.57 -16.48 8.94
C ARG A 13 -29.54 -16.16 10.01
N ALA A 14 -29.10 -17.22 10.68
CA ALA A 14 -27.94 -17.16 11.55
C ALA A 14 -26.69 -16.92 10.70
N PHE A 15 -26.00 -15.81 10.96
CA PHE A 15 -24.66 -15.55 10.46
C PHE A 15 -23.71 -16.49 11.22
N LEU A 16 -23.24 -17.54 10.53
CA LEU A 16 -22.21 -18.43 11.03
C LEU A 16 -20.89 -17.96 10.43
N GLY A 17 -20.11 -17.26 11.25
CA GLY A 17 -18.74 -16.89 10.96
C GLY A 17 -17.95 -18.12 10.48
N THR A 18 -17.36 -17.98 9.30
CA THR A 18 -16.33 -18.89 8.82
C THR A 18 -15.13 -18.04 8.45
N THR A 19 -14.22 -17.93 9.40
CA THR A 19 -12.86 -17.40 9.23
C THR A 19 -12.17 -18.22 8.14
N ALA A 20 -11.94 -17.61 6.98
CA ALA A 20 -11.11 -18.19 5.94
C ALA A 20 -9.69 -17.66 6.10
N THR A 21 -8.89 -18.34 6.94
CA THR A 21 -7.44 -18.19 6.94
C THR A 21 -6.90 -18.72 5.61
N LEU A 22 -6.58 -17.81 4.69
CA LEU A 22 -5.81 -18.09 3.49
C LEU A 22 -4.34 -17.81 3.81
N SER A 23 -3.63 -18.86 4.20
CA SER A 23 -2.17 -18.88 4.22
C SER A 23 -1.68 -19.21 2.81
N LEU A 24 -0.93 -18.31 2.17
CA LEU A 24 -0.05 -18.60 1.03
C LEU A 24 1.10 -17.59 1.07
N ALA A 25 2.31 -18.00 1.44
CA ALA A 25 3.30 -18.71 0.63
C ALA A 25 4.26 -17.73 -0.08
N ALA A 26 5.34 -17.42 0.64
CA ALA A 26 6.51 -16.69 0.16
C ALA A 26 7.03 -17.24 -1.18
N LEU A 27 7.22 -16.35 -2.14
CA LEU A 27 7.97 -16.59 -3.37
C LEU A 27 9.47 -16.63 -3.05
N ALA A 28 9.99 -17.82 -2.74
CA ALA A 28 11.43 -18.07 -2.72
C ALA A 28 11.82 -18.88 -3.96
N GLY A 29 12.52 -18.22 -4.89
CA GLY A 29 13.17 -18.86 -6.03
C GLY A 29 14.28 -19.82 -5.58
N CYS A 30 14.46 -20.91 -6.34
CA CYS A 30 15.68 -21.72 -6.26
C CYS A 30 16.00 -22.31 -7.65
N ALA A 31 17.13 -21.87 -8.19
CA ALA A 31 17.82 -22.49 -9.31
C ALA A 31 18.61 -23.74 -8.88
N GLY A 32 18.59 -24.76 -9.74
CA GLY A 32 19.73 -25.65 -10.08
C GLY A 32 20.28 -26.63 -9.03
N SER A 33 20.22 -27.94 -9.33
CA SER A 33 21.40 -28.73 -9.75
C SER A 33 21.16 -30.25 -9.83
N ASP A 34 21.46 -30.76 -11.05
CA ASP A 34 22.34 -31.89 -11.39
C ASP A 34 21.93 -33.38 -11.30
N SER A 35 22.39 -34.06 -12.37
CA SER A 35 22.89 -35.42 -12.52
C SER A 35 21.93 -36.56 -12.94
N GLY A 36 22.23 -37.13 -14.11
CA GLY A 36 21.56 -38.32 -14.65
C GLY A 36 22.21 -38.88 -15.92
N SER A 37 23.44 -39.39 -15.78
CA SER A 37 24.22 -40.08 -16.82
C SER A 37 23.55 -41.37 -17.35
N SER A 38 23.65 -41.62 -18.67
CA SER A 38 23.54 -42.98 -19.23
C SER A 38 24.25 -43.15 -20.60
N SER A 39 25.43 -43.77 -20.53
CA SER A 39 25.88 -44.97 -21.27
C SER A 39 25.73 -45.09 -22.81
N THR A 40 26.90 -44.99 -23.47
CA THR A 40 27.51 -45.93 -24.46
C THR A 40 26.66 -46.62 -25.54
N VAL A 41 27.03 -46.40 -26.82
CA VAL A 41 27.39 -47.47 -27.78
C VAL A 41 28.52 -47.00 -28.70
N THR A 42 29.57 -47.80 -28.74
CA THR A 42 30.70 -47.78 -29.67
C THR A 42 30.31 -48.42 -31.01
N GLU A 43 30.62 -47.76 -32.13
CA GLU A 43 30.86 -48.47 -33.39
C GLU A 43 31.95 -47.76 -34.19
N SER A 44 32.99 -48.52 -34.53
CA SER A 44 34.18 -48.10 -35.26
C SER A 44 34.03 -48.40 -36.73
N MET A 45 34.24 -47.41 -37.60
CA MET A 45 34.52 -47.61 -39.02
C MET A 45 35.54 -46.58 -39.53
N GLU A 46 36.22 -47.01 -40.58
CA GLU A 46 37.56 -46.66 -41.00
C GLU A 46 37.73 -45.26 -41.60
N THR A 47 38.98 -44.81 -41.51
CA THR A 47 39.55 -43.61 -42.13
C THR A 47 39.46 -43.64 -43.65
N GLU A 48 38.81 -42.64 -44.25
CA GLU A 48 39.11 -42.15 -45.59
C GLU A 48 39.42 -40.65 -45.51
N GLU A 49 40.63 -40.29 -45.91
CA GLU A 49 41.05 -38.91 -46.10
C GLU A 49 40.32 -38.33 -47.32
N MET A 50 39.47 -37.33 -47.09
CA MET A 50 39.05 -36.40 -48.14
C MET A 50 39.29 -34.97 -47.65
N GLU A 51 40.20 -34.29 -48.35
CA GLU A 51 40.38 -32.85 -48.27
C GLU A 51 39.06 -32.17 -48.64
N THR A 52 38.40 -31.55 -47.68
CA THR A 52 37.27 -30.65 -47.90
C THR A 52 37.67 -29.25 -47.48
N GLU A 53 37.61 -28.34 -48.45
CA GLU A 53 37.85 -26.91 -48.32
C GLU A 53 37.17 -26.33 -47.08
N THR A 54 37.95 -25.56 -46.32
CA THR A 54 37.45 -24.67 -45.27
C THR A 54 36.53 -23.63 -45.92
N MET A 55 35.21 -23.88 -45.90
CA MET A 55 34.26 -22.79 -45.92
C MET A 55 34.37 -22.10 -44.58
N GLU A 56 34.94 -20.90 -44.58
CA GLU A 56 34.79 -19.97 -43.47
C GLU A 56 33.29 -19.71 -43.30
N THR A 57 32.68 -20.38 -42.35
CA THR A 57 31.46 -19.90 -41.74
C THR A 57 31.85 -18.62 -41.02
N ASP A 58 31.54 -17.48 -41.63
CA ASP A 58 31.41 -16.21 -40.93
C ASP A 58 30.37 -16.43 -39.84
N THR A 59 30.81 -16.88 -38.66
CA THR A 59 30.12 -16.61 -37.41
C THR A 59 30.15 -15.10 -37.26
N MET A 60 29.07 -14.45 -37.73
CA MET A 60 28.70 -13.16 -37.17
C MET A 60 28.50 -13.43 -35.67
N GLU A 61 29.51 -13.07 -34.87
CA GLU A 61 29.27 -12.77 -33.48
C GLU A 61 28.16 -11.72 -33.48
N GLU A 62 26.96 -12.10 -33.03
CA GLU A 62 26.04 -11.10 -32.53
C GLU A 62 26.80 -10.38 -31.42
N THR A 63 27.30 -9.19 -31.74
CA THR A 63 27.73 -8.25 -30.73
C THR A 63 26.46 -7.94 -29.95
N ASP A 64 26.31 -8.59 -28.80
CA ASP A 64 25.27 -8.38 -27.82
C ASP A 64 25.46 -6.95 -27.29
N THR A 65 24.95 -5.97 -28.05
CA THR A 65 24.96 -4.57 -27.63
C THR A 65 24.05 -4.52 -26.41
N PRO A 66 24.55 -4.12 -25.22
CA PRO A 66 23.73 -4.06 -24.02
C PRO A 66 22.49 -3.21 -24.32
N MET A 67 21.30 -3.73 -23.98
CA MET A 67 20.09 -2.92 -24.06
C MET A 67 20.24 -1.71 -23.15
N PRO A 68 19.82 -0.51 -23.59
CA PRO A 68 19.85 0.67 -22.72
C PRO A 68 18.91 0.47 -21.52
N PRO A 69 19.20 1.11 -20.37
CA PRO A 69 18.28 1.14 -19.23
C PRO A 69 16.91 1.67 -19.65
N ALA A 70 15.84 1.14 -19.04
CA ALA A 70 14.49 1.63 -19.26
C ALA A 70 14.27 3.03 -18.67
N ASP A 71 13.27 3.73 -19.19
CA ASP A 71 12.89 5.11 -18.82
C ASP A 71 12.49 5.27 -17.34
N ASP A 72 12.10 4.19 -16.67
CA ASP A 72 11.69 4.20 -15.26
C ASP A 72 12.85 4.00 -14.27
N VAL A 73 14.04 3.61 -14.74
CA VAL A 73 15.21 3.36 -13.88
C VAL A 73 15.57 4.55 -12.98
N PRO A 74 15.57 5.82 -13.44
CA PRO A 74 15.88 6.96 -12.56
C PRO A 74 14.84 7.15 -11.44
N ILE A 75 13.55 6.89 -11.72
CA ILE A 75 12.47 6.99 -10.72
C ILE A 75 12.59 5.86 -9.70
N LEU A 76 12.90 4.64 -10.15
CA LEU A 76 13.13 3.51 -9.26
C LEU A 76 14.38 3.71 -8.39
N ASN A 77 15.46 4.26 -8.93
CA ASN A 77 16.65 4.59 -8.12
C ASN A 77 16.38 5.72 -7.13
N TYR A 78 15.50 6.66 -7.46
CA TYR A 78 15.00 7.65 -6.49
C TYR A 78 14.25 6.96 -5.35
N ALA A 79 13.28 6.09 -5.64
CA ALA A 79 12.56 5.34 -4.61
C ALA A 79 13.53 4.48 -3.77
N LEU A 80 14.40 3.71 -4.43
CA LEU A 80 15.41 2.86 -3.77
C LEU A 80 16.34 3.63 -2.83
N THR A 81 16.61 4.91 -3.11
CA THR A 81 17.39 5.77 -2.21
C THR A 81 16.69 6.00 -0.88
N LEU A 82 15.36 6.17 -0.92
CA LEU A 82 14.53 6.36 0.27
C LEU A 82 14.38 5.03 1.02
N GLU A 83 14.12 3.93 0.30
CA GLU A 83 14.07 2.59 0.89
C GLU A 83 15.38 2.22 1.59
N HIS A 84 16.53 2.57 1.02
CA HIS A 84 17.83 2.37 1.68
C HIS A 84 17.97 3.21 2.95
N LEU A 85 17.49 4.45 2.93
CA LEU A 85 17.50 5.34 4.09
C LEU A 85 16.62 4.77 5.23
N GLU A 86 15.40 4.34 4.92
CA GLU A 86 14.44 3.79 5.89
C GLU A 86 14.89 2.41 6.41
N ASN A 87 15.32 1.51 5.53
CA ASN A 87 15.89 0.22 5.92
C ASN A 87 17.12 0.39 6.84
N ALA A 88 18.05 1.30 6.50
CA ALA A 88 19.19 1.59 7.36
C ALA A 88 18.76 2.19 8.71
N PHE A 89 17.79 3.12 8.70
CA PHE A 89 17.23 3.73 9.90
C PHE A 89 16.67 2.71 10.88
N TYR A 90 15.80 1.81 10.44
CA TYR A 90 15.23 0.79 11.33
C TYR A 90 16.27 -0.21 11.79
N ARG A 91 17.13 -0.68 10.87
CA ARG A 91 18.22 -1.61 11.20
C ARG A 91 19.14 -1.05 12.28
N GLU A 92 19.58 0.20 12.16
CA GLU A 92 20.44 0.85 13.14
C GLU A 92 19.72 1.20 14.45
N GLY A 93 18.48 1.66 14.38
CA GLY A 93 17.66 2.00 15.54
C GLY A 93 17.37 0.78 16.43
N LEU A 94 16.99 -0.33 15.81
CA LEU A 94 16.72 -1.60 16.49
C LEU A 94 17.99 -2.29 17.02
N GLU A 95 19.17 -2.02 16.43
CA GLU A 95 20.45 -2.41 17.02
C GLU A 95 20.85 -1.53 18.21
N THR A 96 20.42 -0.26 18.20
CA THR A 96 20.79 0.76 19.21
C THR A 96 19.96 0.64 20.49
N PHE A 97 18.64 0.49 20.37
CA PHE A 97 17.73 0.44 21.50
C PHE A 97 17.21 -0.98 21.74
N SER A 98 17.22 -1.41 23.00
CA SER A 98 16.56 -2.65 23.38
C SER A 98 15.03 -2.52 23.35
N ASP A 99 14.31 -3.65 23.24
CA ASP A 99 12.86 -3.68 23.39
C ASP A 99 12.42 -2.97 24.68
N GLU A 100 13.12 -3.16 25.80
CA GLU A 100 12.80 -2.50 27.07
C GLU A 100 12.91 -0.97 26.97
N GLU A 101 13.89 -0.44 26.24
CA GLU A 101 14.03 1.00 26.02
C GLU A 101 12.93 1.54 25.10
N LEU A 102 12.61 0.82 24.02
CA LEU A 102 11.54 1.20 23.07
C LEU A 102 10.16 1.20 23.75
N MET A 103 9.80 0.13 24.47
CA MET A 103 8.52 0.05 25.19
C MET A 103 8.36 1.12 26.28
N ASN A 104 9.47 1.68 26.77
CA ASN A 104 9.48 2.71 27.83
C ASN A 104 9.87 4.09 27.32
N ALA A 105 9.79 4.34 26.00
CA ALA A 105 9.97 5.67 25.44
C ALA A 105 9.00 6.68 26.10
N ASP A 106 9.49 7.87 26.43
CA ASP A 106 8.68 8.91 27.10
C ASP A 106 7.43 9.30 26.30
N VAL A 107 7.51 9.26 24.96
CA VAL A 107 6.37 9.56 24.08
C VAL A 107 5.23 8.55 24.24
N LEU A 108 5.55 7.32 24.67
CA LEU A 108 4.57 6.26 24.88
C LEU A 108 3.91 6.32 26.27
N ALA A 109 4.24 7.29 27.12
CA ALA A 109 3.83 7.29 28.53
C ALA A 109 2.31 7.34 28.75
N SER A 110 1.53 7.82 27.77
CA SER A 110 0.05 7.80 27.81
C SER A 110 -0.55 6.47 27.33
N PHE A 111 0.24 5.62 26.67
CA PHE A 111 -0.23 4.33 26.21
C PHE A 111 -0.19 3.30 27.34
N ASP A 112 -1.11 2.35 27.29
CA ASP A 112 -1.16 1.27 28.26
C ASP A 112 -0.03 0.24 28.01
N GLU A 113 -0.02 -0.83 28.80
CA GLU A 113 1.00 -1.88 28.64
C GLU A 113 0.86 -2.64 27.31
N ARG A 114 -0.37 -2.80 26.80
CA ARG A 114 -0.61 -3.51 25.53
C ARG A 114 0.12 -2.84 24.38
N VAL A 115 -0.23 -1.58 24.06
CA VAL A 115 0.35 -0.87 22.92
C VAL A 115 1.86 -0.75 23.06
N ARG A 116 2.34 -0.45 24.27
CA ARG A 116 3.79 -0.36 24.53
C ARG A 116 4.52 -1.66 24.22
N MET A 117 3.95 -2.82 24.54
CA MET A 117 4.57 -4.12 24.28
C MET A 117 4.59 -4.50 22.80
N GLU A 118 3.67 -3.96 21.99
CA GLU A 118 3.59 -4.22 20.55
C GLU A 118 4.62 -3.39 19.76
N VAL A 119 4.99 -2.20 20.26
CA VAL A 119 5.89 -1.25 19.55
C VAL A 119 7.19 -1.90 19.04
N PRO A 120 7.99 -2.62 19.85
CA PRO A 120 9.23 -3.21 19.34
C PRO A 120 9.03 -4.24 18.22
N GLU A 121 7.97 -5.05 18.32
CA GLU A 121 7.64 -6.06 17.30
C GLU A 121 7.17 -5.38 16.02
N TYR A 122 6.31 -4.36 16.12
CA TYR A 122 5.86 -3.59 14.98
C TYR A 122 7.00 -2.83 14.29
N LEU A 123 7.96 -2.25 15.02
CA LEU A 123 9.14 -1.62 14.42
C LEU A 123 10.05 -2.64 13.72
N GLN A 124 10.16 -3.88 14.25
CA GLN A 124 10.88 -4.97 13.57
C GLN A 124 10.19 -5.34 12.25
N VAL A 125 8.86 -5.46 12.25
CA VAL A 125 8.08 -5.75 11.05
C VAL A 125 8.24 -4.65 10.01
N VAL A 126 8.19 -3.37 10.40
CA VAL A 126 8.48 -2.25 9.50
C VAL A 126 9.87 -2.41 8.89
N GLY A 127 10.91 -2.61 9.69
CA GLY A 127 12.27 -2.85 9.17
C GLY A 127 12.39 -4.06 8.24
N GLU A 128 11.58 -5.11 8.44
CA GLU A 128 11.49 -6.25 7.51
C GLU A 128 10.80 -5.87 6.18
N HIS A 129 9.79 -5.00 6.22
CA HIS A 129 9.13 -4.46 5.04
C HIS A 129 10.08 -3.58 4.23
N GLU A 130 10.76 -2.62 4.85
CA GLU A 130 11.75 -1.76 4.19
C GLU A 130 12.85 -2.59 3.48
N ALA A 131 13.34 -3.63 4.15
CA ALA A 131 14.32 -4.54 3.56
C ALA A 131 13.76 -5.31 2.35
N ALA A 132 12.48 -5.66 2.37
CA ALA A 132 11.79 -6.32 1.26
C ALA A 132 11.56 -5.34 0.09
N HIS A 133 11.24 -4.07 0.36
CA HIS A 133 11.11 -3.03 -0.65
C HIS A 133 12.43 -2.75 -1.36
N VAL A 134 13.53 -2.58 -0.60
CA VAL A 134 14.90 -2.46 -1.16
C VAL A 134 15.18 -3.60 -2.14
N ALA A 135 14.89 -4.85 -1.74
CA ALA A 135 15.13 -6.01 -2.58
C ALA A 135 14.25 -5.98 -3.85
N ALA A 136 12.95 -5.71 -3.71
CA ALA A 136 12.01 -5.69 -4.82
C ALA A 136 12.35 -4.60 -5.86
N ILE A 137 12.71 -3.40 -5.40
CA ILE A 137 13.07 -2.29 -6.29
C ILE A 137 14.42 -2.56 -6.95
N SER A 138 15.41 -3.08 -6.21
CA SER A 138 16.71 -3.48 -6.78
C SER A 138 16.55 -4.51 -7.90
N ASP A 139 15.80 -5.58 -7.64
CA ASP A 139 15.50 -6.63 -8.64
C ASP A 139 14.79 -6.03 -9.87
N THR A 140 13.87 -5.09 -9.66
CA THR A 140 13.16 -4.39 -10.74
C THR A 140 14.12 -3.55 -11.57
N VAL A 141 14.99 -2.75 -10.95
CA VAL A 141 16.00 -1.94 -11.66
C VAL A 141 16.92 -2.83 -12.51
N GLU A 142 17.40 -3.94 -11.97
CA GLU A 142 18.23 -4.89 -12.72
C GLU A 142 17.48 -5.50 -13.91
N SER A 143 16.21 -5.86 -13.71
CA SER A 143 15.36 -6.43 -14.77
C SER A 143 15.15 -5.45 -15.94
N LEU A 144 15.20 -4.15 -15.66
CA LEU A 144 15.11 -3.05 -16.61
C LEU A 144 16.46 -2.61 -17.18
N HIS A 145 17.50 -3.43 -17.00
CA HIS A 145 18.87 -3.17 -17.45
C HIS A 145 19.51 -1.91 -16.83
N GLY A 146 18.96 -1.45 -15.71
CA GLY A 146 19.53 -0.40 -14.88
C GLY A 146 20.61 -0.93 -13.94
N THR A 147 21.25 -0.02 -13.23
CA THR A 147 22.11 -0.33 -12.09
C THR A 147 21.42 0.20 -10.83
N PRO A 148 21.08 -0.67 -9.87
CA PRO A 148 20.54 -0.25 -8.59
C PRO A 148 21.52 0.71 -7.91
N ILE A 149 21.00 1.78 -7.33
CA ILE A 149 21.80 2.63 -6.45
C ILE A 149 22.19 1.85 -5.19
N GLU A 150 23.41 2.05 -4.73
CA GLU A 150 23.91 1.39 -3.51
C GLU A 150 23.47 2.17 -2.26
N GLU A 151 23.39 1.46 -1.13
CA GLU A 151 23.12 2.06 0.18
C GLU A 151 24.16 3.15 0.53
N GLY A 152 23.67 4.29 1.07
CA GLY A 152 24.51 5.40 1.51
C GLY A 152 25.10 5.23 2.92
N GLU A 153 25.80 6.25 3.40
CA GLU A 153 26.16 6.40 4.82
C GLU A 153 25.25 7.44 5.48
N TYR A 154 24.67 7.13 6.64
CA TYR A 154 23.65 7.97 7.27
C TYR A 154 24.02 8.44 8.68
N ASP A 155 23.47 9.58 9.10
CA ASP A 155 23.47 10.08 10.48
C ASP A 155 22.06 10.60 10.82
N PHE A 156 21.33 9.84 11.62
CA PHE A 156 19.94 10.12 12.00
C PHE A 156 19.79 11.04 13.21
N GLY A 157 20.87 11.29 13.95
CA GLY A 157 20.89 12.28 15.04
C GLY A 157 20.01 12.03 16.27
N TYR A 158 19.36 10.86 16.40
CA TYR A 158 18.58 10.53 17.60
C TYR A 158 19.49 10.04 18.75
N GLU A 159 19.15 10.38 19.99
CA GLU A 159 19.86 9.90 21.19
C GLU A 159 18.95 9.06 22.11
N THR A 160 17.64 9.14 21.92
CA THR A 160 16.62 8.50 22.77
C THR A 160 15.57 7.74 21.96
N PRO A 161 14.88 6.74 22.54
CA PRO A 161 13.78 6.05 21.89
C PRO A 161 12.65 6.98 21.40
N SER A 162 12.36 8.05 22.14
CA SER A 162 11.35 9.04 21.72
C SER A 162 11.80 9.85 20.50
N GLU A 163 13.08 10.19 20.40
CA GLU A 163 13.62 10.86 19.22
C GLU A 163 13.65 9.91 18.03
N PHE A 164 13.99 8.63 18.24
CA PHE A 164 13.89 7.59 17.20
C PHE A 164 12.46 7.48 16.66
N LEU A 165 11.44 7.34 17.52
CA LEU A 165 10.04 7.30 17.08
C LEU A 165 9.60 8.57 16.35
N ALA A 166 10.13 9.73 16.74
CA ALA A 166 9.83 10.99 16.07
C ALA A 166 10.47 11.08 14.67
N VAL A 167 11.70 10.59 14.50
CA VAL A 167 12.37 10.50 13.19
C VAL A 167 11.67 9.46 12.32
N ALA A 168 11.29 8.30 12.86
CA ALA A 168 10.53 7.26 12.17
C ALA A 168 9.25 7.83 11.56
N LYS A 169 8.45 8.51 12.39
CA LYS A 169 7.24 9.21 11.93
C LYS A 169 7.54 10.20 10.79
N ALA A 170 8.63 10.95 10.88
CA ALA A 170 8.97 11.95 9.87
C ALA A 170 9.39 11.31 8.54
N LEU A 171 10.19 10.24 8.58
CA LEU A 171 10.63 9.50 7.39
C LEU A 171 9.42 8.90 6.67
N GLU A 172 8.57 8.19 7.40
CA GLU A 172 7.46 7.43 6.82
C GLU A 172 6.38 8.32 6.19
N ASN A 173 6.06 9.45 6.84
CA ASN A 173 5.21 10.45 6.19
C ASN A 173 5.88 11.11 4.97
N THR A 174 7.22 11.19 4.94
CA THR A 174 7.98 11.66 3.77
C THR A 174 7.97 10.60 2.66
N GLY A 175 8.10 9.31 3.00
CA GLY A 175 7.98 8.17 2.09
C GLY A 175 6.63 8.15 1.37
N VAL A 176 5.53 8.28 2.12
CA VAL A 176 4.17 8.42 1.55
C VAL A 176 4.12 9.56 0.52
N ALA A 177 4.58 10.76 0.89
CA ALA A 177 4.55 11.92 0.01
C ALA A 177 5.47 11.76 -1.22
N ALA A 178 6.58 11.04 -1.06
CA ALA A 178 7.55 10.77 -2.11
C ALA A 178 7.02 9.81 -3.17
N TYR A 179 6.41 8.70 -2.76
CA TYR A 179 5.74 7.77 -3.66
C TYR A 179 4.58 8.45 -4.38
N ALA A 180 3.76 9.23 -3.67
CA ALA A 180 2.66 9.96 -4.27
C ALA A 180 3.12 10.98 -5.33
N GLY A 181 4.24 11.68 -5.07
CA GLY A 181 4.82 12.63 -6.01
C GLY A 181 5.54 11.99 -7.19
N ALA A 182 6.11 10.81 -7.01
CA ALA A 182 6.84 10.07 -8.03
C ALA A 182 5.94 9.25 -8.96
N ALA A 183 4.83 8.72 -8.45
CA ALA A 183 3.94 7.84 -9.19
C ALA A 183 3.48 8.40 -10.55
N PRO A 184 3.09 9.70 -10.68
CA PRO A 184 2.68 10.26 -11.97
C PRO A 184 3.81 10.33 -13.00
N MET A 185 5.07 10.11 -12.61
CA MET A 185 6.20 10.07 -13.53
C MET A 185 6.43 8.68 -14.09
N VAL A 186 5.98 7.58 -13.46
CA VAL A 186 6.22 6.20 -13.93
C VAL A 186 5.56 5.94 -15.30
N VAL A 187 6.28 5.30 -16.21
CA VAL A 187 5.83 4.97 -17.58
C VAL A 187 5.20 3.59 -17.64
N ASP A 188 5.83 2.58 -17.04
CA ASP A 188 5.35 1.21 -17.06
C ASP A 188 4.25 0.98 -16.01
N ASN A 189 3.08 0.50 -16.45
CA ASN A 189 1.95 0.22 -15.57
C ASN A 189 2.19 -0.95 -14.62
N ASP A 190 3.01 -1.93 -15.00
CA ASP A 190 3.33 -3.05 -14.11
C ASP A 190 4.17 -2.55 -12.92
N ILE A 191 5.08 -1.60 -13.16
CA ILE A 191 5.84 -0.91 -12.10
C ILE A 191 4.91 -0.09 -11.23
N LEU A 192 3.98 0.66 -11.83
CA LEU A 192 3.02 1.47 -11.09
C LEU A 192 2.13 0.63 -10.16
N GLY A 193 1.67 -0.53 -10.64
CA GLY A 193 0.91 -1.48 -9.83
C GLY A 193 1.70 -2.01 -8.64
N ALA A 194 3.00 -2.30 -8.81
CA ALA A 194 3.87 -2.70 -7.70
C ALA A 194 4.10 -1.54 -6.71
N ALA A 195 4.46 -0.35 -7.22
CA ALA A 195 4.73 0.84 -6.42
C ALA A 195 3.53 1.30 -5.59
N ALA A 196 2.31 1.18 -6.12
CA ALA A 196 1.10 1.48 -5.36
C ALA A 196 0.93 0.57 -4.13
N GLY A 197 1.39 -0.69 -4.19
CA GLY A 197 1.33 -1.60 -3.05
C GLY A 197 2.37 -1.31 -1.96
N ILE A 198 3.50 -0.71 -2.33
CA ILE A 198 4.49 -0.20 -1.36
C ILE A 198 3.92 1.08 -0.73
N HIS A 199 3.44 2.01 -1.55
CA HIS A 199 2.86 3.27 -1.10
C HIS A 199 1.75 3.13 -0.05
N SER A 200 0.86 2.13 -0.17
CA SER A 200 -0.15 1.90 0.87
C SER A 200 0.46 1.34 2.16
N VAL A 201 1.51 0.52 2.08
CA VAL A 201 2.24 0.01 3.25
C VAL A 201 2.96 1.15 3.97
N GLU A 202 3.63 2.06 3.25
CA GLU A 202 4.20 3.30 3.80
C GLU A 202 3.14 4.11 4.57
N ALA A 203 1.94 4.22 4.00
CA ALA A 203 0.86 4.94 4.64
C ALA A 203 0.34 4.24 5.91
N ARG A 204 0.36 2.91 5.96
CA ARG A 204 0.04 2.13 7.17
C ARG A 204 1.10 2.30 8.25
N HIS A 205 2.38 2.25 7.89
CA HIS A 205 3.50 2.54 8.80
C HIS A 205 3.38 3.96 9.37
N ALA A 206 3.17 4.95 8.50
CA ALA A 206 2.97 6.35 8.88
C ALA A 206 1.77 6.52 9.81
N SER A 207 0.67 5.78 9.61
CA SER A 207 -0.51 5.78 10.49
C SER A 207 -0.17 5.28 11.90
N PHE A 208 0.53 4.15 11.99
CA PHE A 208 1.00 3.60 13.26
C PHE A 208 1.97 4.56 13.97
N LEU A 209 2.94 5.12 13.25
CA LEU A 209 3.94 6.02 13.84
C LEU A 209 3.36 7.37 14.24
N ASN A 210 2.37 7.87 13.50
CA ASN A 210 1.56 8.99 13.95
C ASN A 210 0.86 8.67 15.28
N LEU A 211 0.21 7.50 15.37
CA LEU A 211 -0.48 7.06 16.58
C LEU A 211 0.47 7.00 17.77
N VAL A 212 1.57 6.25 17.68
CA VAL A 212 2.47 6.04 18.83
C VAL A 212 3.31 7.27 19.20
N ASN A 213 3.33 8.29 18.34
CA ASN A 213 3.85 9.62 18.68
C ASN A 213 2.79 10.57 19.28
N GLY A 214 1.54 10.10 19.46
CA GLY A 214 0.45 10.84 20.09
C GLY A 214 -0.35 11.75 19.15
N ASP A 215 -0.21 11.58 17.83
CA ASP A 215 -0.91 12.36 16.81
C ASP A 215 -2.11 11.60 16.21
N SER A 216 -2.81 12.23 15.25
CA SER A 216 -3.84 11.53 14.46
C SER A 216 -3.19 10.51 13.54
N PRO A 217 -3.63 9.24 13.53
CA PRO A 217 -3.11 8.23 12.59
C PRO A 217 -3.26 8.70 11.13
N TYR A 218 -4.40 9.31 10.83
CA TYR A 218 -4.74 9.95 9.56
C TYR A 218 -5.10 11.43 9.82
N PRO A 219 -4.16 12.37 9.63
CA PRO A 219 -4.39 13.77 9.95
C PRO A 219 -5.17 14.55 8.86
N ASN A 220 -5.20 14.05 7.63
CA ASN A 220 -5.78 14.73 6.47
C ASN A 220 -6.76 13.81 5.74
N ALA A 221 -7.76 14.42 5.10
CA ALA A 221 -8.66 13.73 4.16
C ALA A 221 -8.02 13.47 2.79
N VAL A 222 -6.93 14.15 2.46
CA VAL A 222 -6.11 13.87 1.28
C VAL A 222 -4.67 14.15 1.67
N ASP A 223 -3.75 13.23 1.37
CA ASP A 223 -2.34 13.47 1.62
C ASP A 223 -1.72 14.31 0.50
N GLU A 224 -0.73 15.12 0.86
CA GLU A 224 -0.02 15.98 -0.10
C GLU A 224 1.19 15.25 -0.68
N ALA A 225 1.24 15.16 -2.02
CA ALA A 225 2.41 14.69 -2.74
C ALA A 225 3.55 15.73 -2.69
N SER A 226 4.79 15.27 -2.53
CA SER A 226 5.98 16.11 -2.55
C SER A 226 6.81 15.88 -3.82
N SER A 227 7.44 16.93 -4.34
CA SER A 227 8.36 16.76 -5.47
C SER A 227 9.61 15.99 -5.07
N MET A 228 10.25 15.31 -6.03
CA MET A 228 11.53 14.63 -5.79
C MET A 228 12.60 15.57 -5.20
N GLU A 229 12.60 16.85 -5.61
CA GLU A 229 13.54 17.86 -5.07
C GLU A 229 13.29 18.13 -3.59
N GLU A 230 12.03 18.34 -3.19
CA GLU A 230 11.65 18.59 -1.79
C GLU A 230 11.95 17.36 -0.92
N VAL A 231 11.67 16.16 -1.42
CA VAL A 231 11.96 14.91 -0.71
C VAL A 231 13.46 14.71 -0.54
N LEU A 232 14.26 14.90 -1.59
CA LEU A 232 15.71 14.78 -1.51
C LEU A 232 16.34 15.86 -0.61
N GLU A 233 15.74 17.05 -0.51
CA GLU A 233 16.15 18.06 0.47
C GLU A 233 15.95 17.57 1.91
N VAL A 234 14.82 16.91 2.20
CA VAL A 234 14.53 16.35 3.53
C VAL A 234 15.42 15.13 3.81
N ALA A 235 15.41 14.12 2.93
CA ALA A 235 16.21 12.91 3.06
C ALA A 235 17.71 13.20 3.13
N GLY A 236 18.18 14.18 2.34
CA GLY A 236 19.58 14.61 2.30
C GLY A 236 20.12 15.20 3.61
N GLN A 237 19.26 15.52 4.58
CA GLN A 237 19.69 15.94 5.92
C GLN A 237 20.35 14.80 6.70
N PHE A 238 20.02 13.55 6.37
CA PHE A 238 20.54 12.35 7.02
C PHE A 238 21.71 11.72 6.27
N VAL A 239 21.91 12.05 4.99
CA VAL A 239 22.95 11.44 4.16
C VAL A 239 24.31 12.11 4.39
N THR A 240 25.31 11.31 4.73
CA THR A 240 26.69 11.76 4.99
C THR A 240 27.70 11.35 3.91
N SER A 241 27.35 10.35 3.09
CA SER A 241 28.10 9.98 1.88
C SER A 241 27.85 10.92 0.69
N GLU A 242 28.70 10.85 -0.32
CA GLU A 242 28.45 11.54 -1.59
C GLU A 242 27.31 10.84 -2.35
N VAL A 243 26.28 11.60 -2.77
CA VAL A 243 25.21 11.12 -3.66
C VAL A 243 25.45 11.72 -5.04
N ASP A 244 25.43 10.88 -6.09
CA ASP A 244 25.48 11.36 -7.47
C ASP A 244 24.05 11.72 -7.93
N PRO A 245 23.69 13.01 -8.06
CA PRO A 245 22.34 13.39 -8.44
C PRO A 245 21.99 13.01 -9.90
N SER A 246 22.99 12.69 -10.74
CA SER A 246 22.74 12.30 -12.13
C SER A 246 21.98 10.98 -12.26
N VAL A 247 21.94 10.16 -11.21
CA VAL A 247 21.18 8.90 -11.19
C VAL A 247 19.66 9.11 -11.19
N TYR A 248 19.19 10.31 -10.89
CA TYR A 248 17.77 10.69 -10.89
C TYR A 248 17.37 11.52 -12.11
N GLU A 249 18.32 11.85 -13.01
CA GLU A 249 18.03 12.69 -14.18
C GLU A 249 17.10 11.95 -15.15
N LEU A 250 15.96 12.57 -15.45
CA LEU A 250 15.00 12.09 -16.45
C LEU A 250 15.40 12.62 -17.83
N ASP A 251 15.35 11.75 -18.85
CA ASP A 251 15.62 12.15 -20.24
C ASP A 251 14.50 13.06 -20.78
N ASP A 252 14.87 14.11 -21.51
CA ASP A 252 13.93 15.01 -22.19
C ASP A 252 13.10 14.28 -23.26
N ASP A 253 13.65 13.21 -23.85
CA ASP A 253 13.01 12.39 -24.90
C ASP A 253 12.28 11.15 -24.34
N ARG A 254 12.10 11.08 -23.01
CA ARG A 254 11.41 9.98 -22.30
C ARG A 254 10.01 9.71 -22.83
N ALA A 255 9.61 8.44 -22.88
CA ALA A 255 8.28 8.05 -23.26
C ALA A 255 7.22 8.74 -22.38
N THR A 256 6.09 9.11 -23.00
CA THR A 256 4.91 9.50 -22.24
C THR A 256 4.32 8.24 -21.61
N HIS A 257 3.96 8.32 -20.33
CA HIS A 257 3.17 7.28 -19.69
C HIS A 257 1.88 7.00 -20.46
N ASP A 258 1.47 5.74 -20.47
CA ASP A 258 0.17 5.33 -21.01
C ASP A 258 -0.51 4.45 -19.98
N ARG A 259 -1.12 5.09 -18.98
CA ARG A 259 -1.86 4.45 -17.90
C ARG A 259 -3.23 3.91 -18.33
N LYS A 260 -3.53 3.92 -19.63
CA LYS A 260 -4.81 3.43 -20.11
C LYS A 260 -4.74 1.91 -20.30
N ALA A 261 -5.69 1.19 -19.72
CA ALA A 261 -5.94 -0.19 -20.09
C ALA A 261 -6.30 -0.30 -21.59
N ASP A 262 -5.92 -1.41 -22.24
CA ASP A 262 -6.32 -1.70 -23.63
C ASP A 262 -7.79 -2.16 -23.71
N ASP A 263 -8.70 -1.31 -23.22
CA ASP A 263 -10.13 -1.49 -23.20
C ASP A 263 -10.91 -0.17 -23.37
N ASP A 264 -12.24 -0.26 -23.27
CA ASP A 264 -13.15 0.87 -23.46
C ASP A 264 -13.38 1.68 -22.17
N THR A 265 -12.69 1.36 -21.06
CA THR A 265 -12.84 2.06 -19.78
C THR A 265 -12.28 3.48 -19.91
N SER A 266 -13.11 4.47 -19.57
CA SER A 266 -12.71 5.88 -19.50
C SER A 266 -12.39 6.28 -18.06
N ASP A 267 -11.64 7.38 -17.89
CA ASP A 267 -11.39 7.94 -16.55
C ASP A 267 -12.69 8.27 -15.79
N VAL A 268 -13.77 8.63 -16.51
CA VAL A 268 -15.10 8.84 -15.91
C VAL A 268 -15.70 7.53 -15.40
N ASP A 269 -15.46 6.41 -16.08
CA ASP A 269 -15.90 5.09 -15.61
C ASP A 269 -15.12 4.67 -14.36
N VAL A 270 -13.79 4.90 -14.34
CA VAL A 270 -12.95 4.63 -13.17
C VAL A 270 -13.35 5.49 -11.98
N LEU A 271 -13.61 6.79 -12.20
CA LEU A 271 -14.06 7.71 -11.16
C LEU A 271 -15.44 7.33 -10.62
N ASN A 272 -16.39 6.92 -11.47
CA ASN A 272 -17.69 6.47 -10.99
C ASN A 272 -17.62 5.12 -10.26
N TYR A 273 -16.66 4.26 -10.64
CA TYR A 273 -16.34 3.07 -9.85
C TYR A 273 -15.83 3.45 -8.46
N ALA A 274 -14.83 4.34 -8.35
CA ALA A 274 -14.32 4.81 -7.06
C ALA A 274 -15.43 5.50 -6.25
N LEU A 275 -16.21 6.39 -6.87
CA LEU A 275 -17.33 7.09 -6.23
C LEU A 275 -18.39 6.15 -5.66
N THR A 276 -18.59 4.97 -6.28
CA THR A 276 -19.49 3.94 -5.74
C THR A 276 -18.99 3.43 -4.39
N LEU A 277 -17.67 3.24 -4.23
CA LEU A 277 -17.04 2.81 -2.99
C LEU A 277 -17.05 3.92 -1.95
N GLU A 278 -16.69 5.14 -2.34
CA GLU A 278 -16.74 6.31 -1.43
C GLU A 278 -18.16 6.55 -0.90
N HIS A 279 -19.20 6.36 -1.73
CA HIS A 279 -20.57 6.44 -1.27
C HIS A 279 -20.94 5.34 -0.26
N LEU A 280 -20.42 4.13 -0.45
CA LEU A 280 -20.61 3.02 0.47
C LEU A 280 -19.96 3.32 1.83
N GLU A 281 -18.71 3.77 1.85
CA GLU A 281 -17.94 4.08 3.07
C GLU A 281 -18.48 5.32 3.79
N ASN A 282 -18.79 6.40 3.07
CA ASN A 282 -19.45 7.58 3.63
C ASN A 282 -20.80 7.22 4.26
N ALA A 283 -21.65 6.46 3.57
CA ALA A 283 -22.92 6.02 4.13
C ALA A 283 -22.72 5.12 5.35
N PHE A 284 -21.74 4.20 5.30
CA PHE A 284 -21.38 3.32 6.41
C PHE A 284 -21.03 4.10 7.69
N TYR A 285 -20.09 5.05 7.62
CA TYR A 285 -19.73 5.86 8.79
C TYR A 285 -20.88 6.73 9.26
N ARG A 286 -21.57 7.40 8.32
CA ARG A 286 -22.71 8.27 8.64
C ARG A 286 -23.81 7.50 9.39
N GLU A 287 -24.21 6.33 8.90
CA GLU A 287 -25.25 5.51 9.53
C GLU A 287 -24.77 4.84 10.83
N GLY A 288 -23.53 4.37 10.88
CA GLY A 288 -22.94 3.75 12.07
C GLY A 288 -22.84 4.72 13.24
N LEU A 289 -22.37 5.95 12.98
CA LEU A 289 -22.25 7.02 13.97
C LEU A 289 -23.60 7.62 14.38
N GLU A 290 -24.64 7.50 13.54
CA GLU A 290 -26.02 7.80 13.95
C GLU A 290 -26.64 6.67 14.80
N THR A 291 -26.22 5.43 14.58
CA THR A 291 -26.77 4.23 15.23
C THR A 291 -26.21 4.02 16.63
N PHE A 292 -24.89 4.18 16.80
CA PHE A 292 -24.19 3.95 18.07
C PHE A 292 -23.76 5.28 18.68
N SER A 293 -24.03 5.44 19.98
CA SER A 293 -23.47 6.55 20.75
C SER A 293 -21.97 6.36 21.00
N ASP A 294 -21.25 7.47 21.29
CA ASP A 294 -19.85 7.41 21.72
C ASP A 294 -19.65 6.43 22.87
N ASP A 295 -20.55 6.43 23.87
CA ASP A 295 -20.51 5.49 25.00
C ASP A 295 -20.62 4.03 24.53
N GLU A 296 -21.41 3.72 23.50
CA GLU A 296 -21.51 2.35 22.95
C GLU A 296 -20.25 1.96 22.18
N LEU A 297 -19.71 2.87 21.35
CA LEU A 297 -18.46 2.66 20.61
C LEU A 297 -17.28 2.43 21.55
N LEU A 298 -17.12 3.26 22.58
CA LEU A 298 -16.08 3.15 23.60
C LEU A 298 -16.14 1.84 24.39
N ASN A 299 -17.32 1.22 24.49
CA ASN A 299 -17.54 -0.02 25.22
C ASN A 299 -17.74 -1.23 24.30
N ALA A 300 -17.35 -1.11 23.02
CA ALA A 300 -17.31 -2.25 22.11
C ALA A 300 -16.41 -3.37 22.69
N ASP A 301 -16.88 -4.60 22.67
CA ASP A 301 -16.15 -5.76 23.24
C ASP A 301 -14.77 -5.95 22.61
N VAL A 302 -14.63 -5.68 21.30
CA VAL A 302 -13.36 -5.74 20.57
C VAL A 302 -12.30 -4.77 21.12
N LEU A 303 -12.71 -3.63 21.69
CA LEU A 303 -11.82 -2.63 22.27
C LEU A 303 -11.47 -2.91 23.74
N SER A 304 -11.96 -4.02 24.31
CA SER A 304 -11.84 -4.30 25.75
C SER A 304 -10.40 -4.46 26.25
N SER A 305 -9.47 -4.79 25.35
CA SER A 305 -8.03 -4.89 25.63
C SER A 305 -7.27 -3.58 25.39
N LEU A 306 -7.90 -2.55 24.83
CA LEU A 306 -7.27 -1.25 24.61
C LEU A 306 -7.28 -0.39 25.87
N GLY A 307 -6.20 0.35 26.08
CA GLY A 307 -6.06 1.32 27.15
C GLY A 307 -7.11 2.42 27.10
N GLU A 308 -7.45 2.97 28.27
CA GLU A 308 -8.48 4.00 28.39
C GLU A 308 -8.19 5.22 27.52
N ASP A 309 -6.95 5.72 27.51
CA ASP A 309 -6.58 6.92 26.76
C ASP A 309 -6.76 6.75 25.24
N LEU A 310 -6.28 5.64 24.65
CA LEU A 310 -6.48 5.36 23.23
C LEU A 310 -7.96 5.13 22.90
N ARG A 311 -8.64 4.32 23.72
CA ARG A 311 -10.05 4.00 23.54
C ARG A 311 -10.91 5.26 23.52
N MET A 312 -10.64 6.24 24.40
CA MET A 312 -11.34 7.53 24.45
C MET A 312 -11.22 8.36 23.17
N THR A 313 -10.25 8.08 22.30
CA THR A 313 -10.12 8.76 21.00
C THR A 313 -10.95 8.12 19.89
N VAL A 314 -11.39 6.88 20.06
CA VAL A 314 -12.00 6.08 18.98
C VAL A 314 -13.23 6.75 18.34
N PRO A 315 -14.22 7.27 19.10
CA PRO A 315 -15.38 7.93 18.48
C PRO A 315 -14.99 9.13 17.61
N ASP A 316 -14.10 9.99 18.10
CA ASP A 316 -13.60 11.15 17.34
C ASP A 316 -12.85 10.70 16.08
N ARG A 317 -12.06 9.62 16.17
CA ARG A 317 -11.31 9.05 15.03
C ARG A 317 -12.22 8.44 13.97
N LEU A 318 -13.31 7.78 14.38
CA LEU A 318 -14.32 7.27 13.44
C LEU A 318 -15.12 8.41 12.79
N ALA A 319 -15.41 9.47 13.54
CA ALA A 319 -16.04 10.68 12.99
C ALA A 319 -15.14 11.36 11.97
N THR A 320 -13.84 11.48 12.24
CA THR A 320 -12.86 12.01 11.28
C THR A 320 -12.79 11.16 10.01
N ALA A 321 -12.77 9.82 10.11
CA ALA A 321 -12.81 8.95 8.92
C ALA A 321 -14.08 9.21 8.10
N GLY A 322 -15.26 9.27 8.74
CA GLY A 322 -16.50 9.63 8.04
C GLY A 322 -16.50 11.03 7.40
N GLU A 323 -15.78 12.00 7.99
CA GLU A 323 -15.55 13.32 7.37
C GLU A 323 -14.63 13.24 6.15
N HIS A 324 -13.62 12.37 6.18
CA HIS A 324 -12.74 12.10 5.05
C HIS A 324 -13.51 11.46 3.89
N GLU A 325 -14.31 10.42 4.14
CA GLU A 325 -15.14 9.79 3.10
C GLU A 325 -16.13 10.76 2.45
N ALA A 326 -16.72 11.65 3.25
CA ALA A 326 -17.56 12.72 2.72
C ALA A 326 -16.78 13.71 1.82
N ALA A 327 -15.52 13.98 2.14
CA ALA A 327 -14.65 14.82 1.32
C ALA A 327 -14.24 14.10 0.02
N HIS A 328 -13.94 12.81 0.07
CA HIS A 328 -13.65 11.98 -1.10
C HIS A 328 -14.84 11.95 -2.07
N VAL A 329 -16.05 11.65 -1.58
CA VAL A 329 -17.29 11.70 -2.39
C VAL A 329 -17.43 13.04 -3.10
N ALA A 330 -17.22 14.15 -2.39
CA ALA A 330 -17.32 15.48 -2.98
C ALA A 330 -16.25 15.73 -4.05
N ALA A 331 -14.98 15.40 -3.77
CA ALA A 331 -13.87 15.60 -4.68
C ALA A 331 -14.01 14.78 -5.97
N ILE A 332 -14.41 13.51 -5.86
CA ILE A 332 -14.61 12.61 -6.99
C ILE A 332 -15.82 13.06 -7.82
N SER A 333 -16.94 13.40 -7.16
CA SER A 333 -18.14 13.93 -7.85
C SER A 333 -17.83 15.18 -8.67
N ASP A 334 -17.15 16.16 -8.06
CA ASP A 334 -16.72 17.38 -8.74
C ASP A 334 -15.80 17.07 -9.93
N THR A 335 -14.95 16.06 -9.81
CA THR A 335 -14.02 15.65 -10.88
C THR A 335 -14.76 14.99 -12.04
N VAL A 336 -15.73 14.12 -11.76
CA VAL A 336 -16.59 13.51 -12.78
C VAL A 336 -17.34 14.58 -13.58
N GLU A 337 -17.93 15.58 -12.91
CA GLU A 337 -18.62 16.68 -13.58
C GLU A 337 -17.66 17.53 -14.44
N GLN A 338 -16.46 17.82 -13.94
CA GLN A 338 -15.44 18.58 -14.67
C GLN A 338 -14.99 17.87 -15.95
N LEU A 339 -14.94 16.55 -15.94
CA LEU A 339 -14.66 15.73 -17.13
C LEU A 339 -15.88 15.56 -18.06
N GLY A 340 -17.03 16.13 -17.70
CA GLY A 340 -18.27 16.08 -18.48
C GLY A 340 -19.07 14.79 -18.29
N GLY A 341 -18.72 13.99 -17.27
CA GLY A 341 -19.49 12.83 -16.83
C GLY A 341 -20.69 13.21 -15.99
N SER A 342 -21.44 12.20 -15.56
CA SER A 342 -22.48 12.32 -14.53
C SER A 342 -22.04 11.46 -13.34
N PRO A 343 -21.87 12.05 -12.14
CA PRO A 343 -21.58 11.30 -10.93
C PRO A 343 -22.64 10.22 -10.70
N VAL A 344 -22.22 9.02 -10.33
CA VAL A 344 -23.14 7.99 -9.84
C VAL A 344 -23.83 8.48 -8.56
N GLU A 345 -25.11 8.13 -8.39
CA GLU A 345 -25.86 8.48 -7.18
C GLU A 345 -25.56 7.46 -6.05
N GLU A 346 -25.66 7.92 -4.81
CA GLU A 346 -25.57 7.06 -3.63
C GLU A 346 -26.67 5.98 -3.66
N ALA A 347 -26.31 4.72 -3.40
CA ALA A 347 -27.24 3.61 -3.33
C ALA A 347 -27.88 3.47 -1.92
N GLU A 348 -28.86 2.59 -1.76
CA GLU A 348 -29.34 2.16 -0.44
C GLU A 348 -28.53 0.94 0.04
N TYR A 349 -28.11 0.96 1.31
CA TYR A 349 -27.22 -0.07 1.88
C TYR A 349 -27.85 -0.84 3.05
N ASP A 350 -27.40 -2.08 3.27
CA ASP A 350 -27.60 -2.89 4.47
C ASP A 350 -26.26 -3.50 4.90
N PHE A 351 -25.66 -2.92 5.93
CA PHE A 351 -24.35 -3.33 6.44
C PHE A 351 -24.40 -4.53 7.40
N GLY A 352 -25.59 -4.92 7.86
CA GLY A 352 -25.80 -6.13 8.66
C GLY A 352 -25.16 -6.17 10.06
N TYR A 353 -24.54 -5.09 10.55
CA TYR A 353 -24.03 -5.02 11.93
C TYR A 353 -25.16 -4.81 12.94
N GLU A 354 -25.08 -5.44 14.11
CA GLU A 354 -26.03 -5.23 15.22
C GLU A 354 -25.33 -4.63 16.46
N THR A 355 -24.00 -4.67 16.49
CA THR A 355 -23.18 -4.25 17.65
C THR A 355 -22.02 -3.33 17.24
N PRO A 356 -21.50 -2.51 18.16
CA PRO A 356 -20.30 -1.69 17.90
C PRO A 356 -19.07 -2.50 17.44
N SER A 357 -18.89 -3.74 17.94
CA SER A 357 -17.79 -4.61 17.51
C SER A 357 -17.98 -5.13 16.09
N GLU A 358 -19.21 -5.45 15.68
CA GLU A 358 -19.49 -5.80 14.29
C GLU A 358 -19.32 -4.60 13.37
N PHE A 359 -19.73 -3.40 13.80
CA PHE A 359 -19.46 -2.16 13.08
C PHE A 359 -17.95 -1.97 12.84
N LEU A 360 -17.12 -2.03 13.88
CA LEU A 360 -15.65 -1.93 13.74
C LEU A 360 -15.04 -3.02 12.85
N ALA A 361 -15.60 -4.22 12.86
CA ALA A 361 -15.15 -5.30 11.98
C ALA A 361 -15.52 -5.06 10.52
N VAL A 362 -16.71 -4.52 10.24
CA VAL A 362 -17.13 -4.12 8.89
C VAL A 362 -16.30 -2.92 8.41
N ALA A 363 -16.07 -1.93 9.27
CA ALA A 363 -15.23 -0.77 8.96
C ALA A 363 -13.85 -1.22 8.47
N LYS A 364 -13.18 -2.09 9.26
CA LYS A 364 -11.91 -2.69 8.87
C LYS A 364 -11.97 -3.37 7.49
N ALA A 365 -13.02 -4.13 7.22
CA ALA A 365 -13.16 -4.85 5.96
C ALA A 365 -13.35 -3.89 4.77
N LEU A 366 -14.11 -2.80 4.96
CA LEU A 366 -14.33 -1.78 3.94
C LEU A 366 -13.02 -1.06 3.60
N GLU A 367 -12.34 -0.45 4.57
CA GLU A 367 -11.09 0.29 4.30
C GLU A 367 -10.01 -0.59 3.63
N ASN A 368 -9.83 -1.83 4.08
CA ASN A 368 -8.87 -2.73 3.43
C ASN A 368 -9.30 -3.10 2.00
N THR A 369 -10.60 -3.14 1.72
CA THR A 369 -11.13 -3.30 0.35
C THR A 369 -10.91 -2.02 -0.46
N GLY A 370 -11.09 -0.83 0.13
CA GLY A 370 -10.78 0.47 -0.46
C GLY A 370 -9.32 0.56 -0.92
N VAL A 371 -8.37 0.22 -0.04
CA VAL A 371 -6.94 0.13 -0.38
C VAL A 371 -6.70 -0.76 -1.59
N ALA A 372 -7.22 -1.99 -1.58
CA ALA A 372 -7.05 -2.94 -2.68
C ALA A 372 -7.70 -2.46 -3.99
N ALA A 373 -8.82 -1.73 -3.89
CA ALA A 373 -9.57 -1.17 -5.01
C ALA A 373 -8.82 -0.03 -5.70
N TYR A 374 -8.32 0.94 -4.94
CA TYR A 374 -7.53 2.05 -5.47
C TYR A 374 -6.26 1.53 -6.14
N LYS A 375 -5.54 0.60 -5.50
CA LYS A 375 -4.37 -0.06 -6.09
C LYS A 375 -4.71 -0.76 -7.39
N GLY A 376 -5.77 -1.57 -7.42
CA GLY A 376 -6.19 -2.31 -8.61
C GLY A 376 -6.67 -1.43 -9.77
N ALA A 377 -7.18 -0.24 -9.47
CA ALA A 377 -7.61 0.74 -10.47
C ALA A 377 -6.49 1.67 -10.97
N ALA A 378 -5.40 1.83 -10.21
CA ALA A 378 -4.27 2.71 -10.55
C ALA A 378 -3.77 2.59 -12.00
N PRO A 379 -3.53 1.38 -12.57
CA PRO A 379 -3.04 1.22 -13.94
C PRO A 379 -4.13 1.38 -15.02
N THR A 380 -5.28 1.98 -14.68
CA THR A 380 -6.40 2.22 -15.62
C THR A 380 -6.73 3.71 -15.80
N VAL A 381 -6.08 4.60 -15.04
CA VAL A 381 -6.37 6.03 -15.01
C VAL A 381 -5.43 6.80 -15.94
N SER A 382 -5.95 7.29 -17.06
CA SER A 382 -5.16 7.98 -18.08
C SER A 382 -4.84 9.43 -17.70
N ASN A 383 -5.79 10.16 -17.10
CA ASN A 383 -5.61 11.56 -16.76
C ASN A 383 -4.73 11.77 -15.52
N ASP A 384 -3.62 12.51 -15.69
CA ASP A 384 -2.64 12.78 -14.64
C ASP A 384 -3.24 13.42 -13.38
N ASN A 385 -4.16 14.38 -13.54
CA ASN A 385 -4.78 15.05 -12.39
C ASN A 385 -5.71 14.08 -11.63
N VAL A 386 -6.41 13.21 -12.35
CA VAL A 386 -7.25 12.17 -11.73
C VAL A 386 -6.37 11.16 -11.01
N PHE A 387 -5.28 10.73 -11.64
CA PHE A 387 -4.34 9.79 -11.08
C PHE A 387 -3.69 10.33 -9.80
N SER A 388 -3.17 11.57 -9.83
CA SER A 388 -2.59 12.21 -8.65
C SER A 388 -3.60 12.36 -7.50
N ALA A 389 -4.86 12.69 -7.79
CA ALA A 389 -5.90 12.75 -6.76
C ALA A 389 -6.20 11.37 -6.17
N ALA A 390 -6.28 10.32 -7.01
CA ALA A 390 -6.54 8.96 -6.57
C ALA A 390 -5.41 8.42 -5.67
N ILE A 391 -4.15 8.70 -5.99
CA ILE A 391 -3.01 8.31 -5.16
C ILE A 391 -3.03 9.03 -3.80
N ALA A 392 -3.42 10.31 -3.76
CA ALA A 392 -3.55 11.06 -2.52
C ALA A 392 -4.67 10.56 -1.59
N ILE A 393 -5.76 10.01 -2.16
CA ILE A 393 -6.83 9.33 -1.40
C ILE A 393 -6.35 7.96 -0.94
N HIS A 394 -5.68 7.20 -1.83
CA HIS A 394 -5.22 5.86 -1.55
C HIS A 394 -4.35 5.73 -0.28
N SER A 395 -3.48 6.71 0.02
CA SER A 395 -2.72 6.68 1.28
C SER A 395 -3.61 6.94 2.51
N VAL A 396 -4.68 7.74 2.38
CA VAL A 396 -5.63 7.99 3.47
C VAL A 396 -6.42 6.72 3.79
N GLU A 397 -6.93 6.02 2.77
CA GLU A 397 -7.56 4.69 2.90
C GLU A 397 -6.65 3.71 3.67
N ALA A 398 -5.37 3.68 3.31
CA ALA A 398 -4.40 2.81 3.95
C ALA A 398 -4.13 3.21 5.41
N ARG A 399 -4.14 4.51 5.74
CA ARG A 399 -4.04 4.98 7.13
C ARG A 399 -5.28 4.63 7.94
N HIS A 400 -6.48 4.74 7.39
CA HIS A 400 -7.72 4.29 8.02
C HIS A 400 -7.66 2.78 8.29
N ALA A 401 -7.31 2.00 7.26
CA ALA A 401 -7.18 0.55 7.35
C ALA A 401 -6.19 0.12 8.45
N ALA A 402 -5.03 0.80 8.57
CA ALA A 402 -4.06 0.52 9.63
C ALA A 402 -4.64 0.72 11.03
N PHE A 403 -5.34 1.83 11.25
CA PHE A 403 -5.95 2.11 12.55
C PHE A 403 -7.08 1.13 12.88
N LEU A 404 -7.93 0.80 11.91
CA LEU A 404 -9.02 -0.16 12.12
C LEU A 404 -8.53 -1.59 12.31
N ASN A 405 -7.42 -1.98 11.67
CA ASN A 405 -6.74 -3.24 11.97
C ASN A 405 -6.33 -3.28 13.45
N GLU A 406 -5.67 -2.22 13.94
CA GLU A 406 -5.24 -2.12 15.35
C GLU A 406 -6.43 -2.20 16.33
N LEU A 407 -7.52 -1.47 16.05
CA LEU A 407 -8.74 -1.53 16.86
C LEU A 407 -9.38 -2.92 16.90
N ASN A 408 -9.10 -3.76 15.90
CA ASN A 408 -9.61 -5.12 15.79
C ASN A 408 -8.59 -6.21 16.17
N ASP A 409 -7.52 -5.84 16.91
CA ASP A 409 -6.49 -6.79 17.38
C ASP A 409 -5.76 -7.51 16.23
N GLU A 410 -5.58 -6.80 15.12
CA GLU A 410 -4.81 -7.24 13.95
C GLU A 410 -3.66 -6.27 13.66
N SER A 411 -2.62 -6.76 12.99
CA SER A 411 -1.47 -5.93 12.61
C SER A 411 -1.92 -4.73 11.73
N PRO A 412 -1.48 -3.49 12.03
CA PRO A 412 -1.79 -2.32 11.22
C PRO A 412 -1.32 -2.46 9.76
N PHE A 413 -0.25 -3.23 9.53
CA PHE A 413 0.40 -3.48 8.26
C PHE A 413 0.69 -4.98 8.12
N PRO A 414 -0.30 -5.80 7.73
CA PRO A 414 -0.19 -7.26 7.77
C PRO A 414 0.74 -7.86 6.69
N ALA A 415 1.17 -7.08 5.71
CA ALA A 415 2.04 -7.49 4.62
C ALA A 415 2.99 -6.35 4.22
N GLY A 416 4.18 -6.71 3.74
CA GLY A 416 5.15 -5.73 3.23
C GLY A 416 4.78 -5.13 1.88
N VAL A 417 3.84 -5.72 1.15
CA VAL A 417 3.23 -5.10 -0.05
C VAL A 417 1.75 -5.48 -0.02
N ASP A 418 0.86 -4.48 -0.06
CA ASP A 418 -0.58 -4.77 -0.13
C ASP A 418 -0.94 -5.35 -1.50
N GLU A 419 -1.90 -6.28 -1.56
CA GLU A 419 -2.30 -6.91 -2.82
C GLU A 419 -3.47 -6.17 -3.49
N PRO A 420 -3.49 -6.03 -4.83
CA PRO A 420 -4.59 -5.38 -5.53
C PRO A 420 -5.81 -6.31 -5.63
N GLN A 421 -6.99 -5.72 -5.75
CA GLN A 421 -8.19 -6.42 -6.20
C GLN A 421 -8.68 -5.82 -7.52
N THR A 422 -9.18 -6.67 -8.41
CA THR A 422 -9.80 -6.20 -9.64
C THR A 422 -11.12 -5.48 -9.34
N MET A 423 -11.51 -4.53 -10.20
CA MET A 423 -12.80 -3.83 -10.06
C MET A 423 -13.99 -4.79 -9.95
N SER A 424 -13.92 -5.95 -10.61
CA SER A 424 -14.98 -6.97 -10.52
C SER A 424 -15.03 -7.65 -9.16
N GLU A 425 -13.88 -7.96 -8.54
CA GLU A 425 -13.83 -8.56 -7.21
C GLU A 425 -14.33 -7.57 -6.16
N VAL A 426 -13.90 -6.32 -6.25
CA VAL A 426 -14.35 -5.25 -5.35
C VAL A 426 -15.85 -4.99 -5.51
N THR A 427 -16.36 -4.92 -6.74
CA THR A 427 -17.80 -4.75 -6.98
C THR A 427 -18.60 -5.93 -6.45
N GLU A 428 -18.07 -7.16 -6.49
CA GLU A 428 -18.72 -8.32 -5.89
C GLU A 428 -18.78 -8.20 -4.35
N ILE A 429 -17.73 -7.68 -3.72
CA ILE A 429 -17.70 -7.42 -2.26
C ILE A 429 -18.67 -6.29 -1.89
N ALA A 430 -18.55 -5.12 -2.53
CA ALA A 430 -19.40 -3.95 -2.28
C ALA A 430 -20.88 -4.26 -2.56
N GLY A 431 -21.17 -5.03 -3.61
CA GLY A 431 -22.52 -5.44 -3.99
C GLY A 431 -23.24 -6.30 -2.95
N GLN A 432 -22.55 -6.82 -1.93
CA GLN A 432 -23.19 -7.55 -0.82
C GLN A 432 -23.97 -6.61 0.12
N PHE A 433 -23.60 -5.32 0.14
CA PHE A 433 -24.23 -4.30 0.97
C PHE A 433 -25.34 -3.53 0.25
N ILE A 434 -25.35 -3.52 -1.10
CA ILE A 434 -26.31 -2.74 -1.88
C ILE A 434 -27.68 -3.43 -1.92
N VAL A 435 -28.74 -2.75 -1.45
CA VAL A 435 -30.13 -3.25 -1.45
C VAL A 435 -31.01 -2.64 -2.54
N GLU A 436 -30.75 -1.39 -2.94
CA GLU A 436 -31.39 -0.71 -4.07
C GLU A 436 -30.39 0.27 -4.72
N SER A 437 -30.41 0.38 -6.05
CA SER A 437 -29.44 1.14 -6.88
C SER A 437 -30.12 2.05 -7.89
#